data_AF-A0A105V400-F1
#
_entry.id   AF-A0A105V400-F1
#
_cell.length_a   1.000
_cell.length_b   1.000
_cell.length_c   1.000
_cell.angle_alpha   90.00
_cell.angle_beta   90.00
_cell.angle_gamma   90.00
#
_symmetry.space_group_name_H-M   'P 1'
#
loop_
_entity.id
_entity.type
_entity.pdbx_description
1 polymer ?
#
loop_
_entity_poly.entity_id
_entity_poly.type
_entity_poly.pdbx_seq_one_letter_code
_entity_poly.pdbx_strand_id
1 'polypeptide(L)'
;MKVLGFEEAITTCDCCGKAKLKGTFAVERNDGEILYYGSVCVTRHTGKAAKAVRQEARDATEARRQLASKELAEHPATIADRLKMQEGHKRGLRPPEFIEFHREELAAAEEVRREIAAKYGLKPYQLY
;
A
#
# COMPACT_ATOMS: atom_id res chain seq x y z
N MET A 1 -8.50 -14.31 15.21
CA MET A 1 -7.65 -13.10 15.10
C MET A 1 -6.75 -13.22 13.90
N LYS A 2 -6.86 -12.28 12.96
CA LYS A 2 -6.08 -12.24 11.72
C LYS A 2 -5.27 -10.96 11.66
N VAL A 3 -4.00 -11.05 11.27
CA VAL A 3 -3.14 -9.87 11.09
C VAL A 3 -3.40 -9.28 9.71
N LEU A 4 -3.83 -8.02 9.65
CA LEU A 4 -4.14 -7.31 8.40
C LEU A 4 -2.91 -6.59 7.82
N GLY A 5 -1.97 -6.21 8.69
CA GLY A 5 -0.77 -5.51 8.30
C GLY A 5 -0.09 -4.80 9.45
N PHE A 6 0.88 -3.97 9.10
CA PHE A 6 1.58 -3.10 10.03
C PHE A 6 1.32 -1.64 9.66
N GLU A 7 0.88 -0.86 10.63
CA GLU A 7 0.55 0.55 10.49
C GLU A 7 1.57 1.39 11.25
N GLU A 8 2.27 2.26 10.53
CA GLU A 8 3.29 3.15 11.12
C GLU A 8 2.66 4.44 11.66
N ALA A 9 1.48 4.82 11.16
CA ALA A 9 0.78 6.02 11.63
C ALA A 9 0.27 5.89 13.08
N ILE A 10 -0.11 4.67 13.48
CA ILE A 10 -0.68 4.41 14.81
C ILE A 10 0.43 3.91 15.72
N THR A 11 0.82 4.76 16.67
CA THR A 11 1.95 4.54 17.58
C THR A 11 1.51 4.21 19.02
N THR A 12 0.21 3.94 19.21
CA THR A 12 -0.39 3.62 20.50
C THR A 12 -1.02 2.23 20.45
N CYS A 13 -0.76 1.42 21.47
CA CYS A 13 -1.31 0.07 21.59
C CYS A 13 -2.67 0.07 22.31
N ASP A 14 -3.69 -0.51 21.69
CA ASP A 14 -5.04 -0.59 22.27
C ASP A 14 -5.15 -1.58 23.45
N CYS A 15 -4.21 -2.53 23.57
CA CYS A 15 -4.20 -3.49 24.69
C CYS A 15 -3.66 -2.87 25.99
N CYS A 16 -2.53 -2.16 25.91
CA CYS A 16 -1.78 -1.71 27.09
C CYS A 16 -1.64 -0.20 27.20
N GLY A 17 -2.21 0.56 26.25
CA GLY A 17 -2.14 2.02 26.21
C GLY A 17 -0.75 2.58 25.91
N LYS A 18 0.25 1.73 25.66
CA LYS A 18 1.63 2.18 25.43
C LYS A 18 1.72 3.00 24.15
N ALA A 19 2.12 4.26 24.27
CA ALA A 19 2.33 5.20 23.18
C ALA A 19 3.80 5.27 22.74
N LYS A 20 4.09 6.05 21.69
CA LYS A 20 5.43 6.25 21.09
C LYS A 20 6.07 4.96 20.57
N LEU A 21 5.26 4.03 20.08
CA LEU A 21 5.72 2.85 19.36
C LEU A 21 6.20 3.26 17.95
N LYS A 22 7.07 2.45 17.34
CA LYS A 22 7.46 2.63 15.92
C LYS A 22 6.29 2.38 14.94
N GLY A 23 5.20 1.80 15.45
CA GLY A 23 4.00 1.42 14.71
C GLY A 23 3.28 0.28 15.44
N THR A 24 2.13 -0.10 14.91
CA THR A 24 1.26 -1.12 15.47
C THR A 24 0.83 -2.12 14.41
N PHE A 25 0.51 -3.33 14.85
CA PHE A 25 -0.07 -4.36 14.00
C PHE A 25 -1.58 -4.22 14.03
N ALA A 26 -2.18 -4.01 12.86
CA ALA A 26 -3.62 -4.05 12.69
C ALA A 26 -4.08 -5.52 12.74
N VAL A 27 -4.94 -5.84 13.69
CA VAL A 27 -5.44 -7.19 13.92
C VAL A 27 -6.96 -7.16 13.94
N GLU A 28 -7.57 -7.99 13.11
CA GLU A 28 -9.01 -8.22 13.08
C GLU A 28 -9.38 -9.28 14.12
N ARG A 29 -10.30 -8.94 15.03
CA ARG A 29 -10.92 -9.90 15.95
C ARG A 29 -12.02 -10.71 15.24
N ASN A 30 -12.45 -11.79 15.87
CA ASN A 30 -13.53 -12.63 15.34
C ASN A 30 -14.86 -11.87 15.25
N ASP A 31 -14.98 -10.77 16.00
CA ASP A 31 -16.16 -9.91 16.05
C ASP A 31 -16.16 -8.84 14.93
N GLY A 32 -15.14 -8.84 14.05
CA GLY A 32 -14.97 -7.87 12.95
C GLY A 32 -14.30 -6.56 13.35
N GLU A 33 -13.99 -6.36 14.63
CA GLU A 33 -13.31 -5.16 15.13
C GLU A 33 -11.81 -5.18 14.78
N ILE A 34 -11.30 -4.07 14.24
CA ILE A 34 -9.88 -3.86 13.94
C ILE A 34 -9.24 -3.17 15.15
N LEU A 35 -8.24 -3.82 15.74
CA LEU A 35 -7.47 -3.31 16.87
C LEU A 35 -6.00 -3.17 16.51
N TYR A 36 -5.34 -2.20 17.12
CA TYR A 36 -3.93 -1.87 16.89
C TYR A 36 -3.09 -2.28 18.08
N TYR A 37 -2.27 -3.32 17.89
CA TYR A 37 -1.42 -3.85 18.94
C TYR A 37 0.06 -3.57 18.69
N GLY A 38 0.79 -3.21 19.74
CA GLY A 38 2.25 -3.23 19.72
C GLY A 38 2.80 -4.64 19.51
N SER A 39 4.06 -4.74 19.09
CA SER A 39 4.73 -6.01 18.76
C SER A 39 4.65 -7.10 19.83
N VAL A 40 4.68 -6.72 21.12
CA VAL A 40 4.58 -7.66 22.24
C VAL A 40 3.13 -8.07 22.50
N CYS A 41 2.19 -7.12 22.41
CA CYS A 41 0.78 -7.38 22.63
C CYS A 41 0.19 -8.28 21.54
N VAL A 42 0.58 -8.06 20.28
CA VAL A 42 0.11 -8.92 19.17
C VAL A 42 0.59 -10.35 19.35
N THR A 43 1.85 -10.59 19.75
CA THR A 43 2.34 -11.96 19.99
C THR A 43 1.64 -12.62 21.17
N ARG A 44 1.32 -11.84 22.21
CA ARG A 44 0.61 -12.34 23.40
C ARG A 44 -0.83 -12.74 23.08
N HIS A 45 -1.55 -11.95 22.29
CA HIS A 45 -2.95 -12.23 21.94
C HIS A 45 -3.10 -13.27 20.84
N THR A 46 -2.14 -13.36 19.91
CA THR A 46 -2.18 -14.35 18.83
C THR A 46 -1.56 -15.70 19.23
N GLY A 47 -0.74 -15.73 20.29
CA GLY A 47 0.05 -16.91 20.67
C GLY A 47 1.16 -17.26 19.68
N LYS A 48 1.40 -16.42 18.67
CA LYS A 48 2.38 -16.66 17.60
C LYS A 48 3.71 -16.01 17.94
N ALA A 49 4.79 -16.61 17.43
CA ALA A 49 6.12 -16.01 17.50
C ALA A 49 6.15 -14.68 16.72
N ALA A 50 6.94 -13.70 17.19
CA ALA A 50 7.04 -12.38 16.56
C ALA A 50 7.45 -12.44 15.08
N LYS A 51 8.25 -13.44 14.69
CA LYS A 51 8.63 -13.67 13.28
C LYS A 51 7.42 -14.04 12.43
N ALA A 52 6.56 -14.94 12.90
CA ALA A 52 5.35 -15.35 12.19
C ALA A 52 4.36 -14.18 12.04
N VAL A 53 4.13 -13.40 13.11
CA VAL A 53 3.26 -12.21 13.06
C VAL A 53 3.76 -11.19 12.04
N ARG A 54 5.07 -10.93 12.01
CA ARG A 54 5.66 -10.02 11.03
C ARG A 54 5.54 -10.55 9.60
N GLN A 55 5.68 -11.86 9.41
CA GLN A 55 5.50 -12.47 8.10
C GLN A 55 4.05 -12.34 7.63
N GLU A 56 3.07 -12.68 8.48
CA GLU A 56 1.65 -12.52 8.16
C GLU A 56 1.28 -11.07 7.85
N ALA A 57 1.82 -10.11 8.62
CA ALA A 57 1.61 -8.69 8.33
C ALA A 57 2.17 -8.28 6.97
N ARG A 58 3.33 -8.83 6.58
CA ARG A 58 3.93 -8.60 5.25
C ARG A 58 3.09 -9.23 4.16
N ASP A 59 2.71 -10.49 4.30
CA ASP A 59 1.91 -11.23 3.32
C ASP A 59 0.55 -10.56 3.11
N ALA A 60 -0.11 -10.09 4.18
CA ALA A 60 -1.38 -9.36 4.10
C ALA A 60 -1.23 -7.99 3.44
N THR A 61 -0.12 -7.29 3.68
CA THR A 61 0.18 -6.01 3.01
C THR A 61 0.51 -6.23 1.53
N GLU A 62 1.23 -7.31 1.20
CA GLU A 62 1.54 -7.71 -0.16
C GLU A 62 0.28 -8.10 -0.93
N ALA A 63 -0.63 -8.87 -0.34
CA ALA A 63 -1.90 -9.23 -0.96
C ALA A 63 -2.72 -7.97 -1.32
N ARG A 64 -2.78 -6.97 -0.42
CA ARG A 64 -3.41 -5.68 -0.71
C ARG A 64 -2.71 -4.93 -1.83
N ARG A 65 -1.37 -4.91 -1.82
CA ARG A 65 -0.56 -4.30 -2.89
C ARG A 65 -0.82 -4.96 -4.23
N GLN A 66 -0.92 -6.30 -4.29
CA GLN A 66 -1.19 -7.02 -5.52
C GLN A 66 -2.59 -6.70 -6.08
N LEU A 67 -3.61 -6.61 -5.22
CA LEU A 67 -4.96 -6.20 -5.66
C LEU A 67 -4.98 -4.77 -6.18
N ALA A 68 -4.38 -3.83 -5.43
CA ALA A 68 -4.26 -2.43 -5.83
C ALA A 68 -3.45 -2.27 -7.14
N SER A 69 -2.38 -3.04 -7.30
CA SER A 69 -1.55 -3.01 -8.51
C SER A 69 -2.28 -3.55 -9.74
N LYS A 70 -3.13 -4.58 -9.58
CA LYS A 70 -3.99 -5.08 -10.67
C LYS A 70 -5.00 -4.02 -11.07
N GLU A 71 -5.73 -3.44 -10.10
CA GLU A 71 -6.70 -2.38 -10.37
C GLU A 71 -6.06 -1.18 -11.07
N LEU A 72 -4.85 -0.78 -10.64
CA LEU A 72 -4.10 0.30 -11.28
C LEU A 72 -3.66 -0.06 -12.71
N ALA A 73 -3.21 -1.29 -12.95
CA ALA A 73 -2.77 -1.76 -14.27
C ALA A 73 -3.93 -1.87 -15.28
N GLU A 74 -5.14 -2.15 -14.79
CA GLU A 74 -6.37 -2.24 -15.57
C GLU A 74 -7.02 -0.86 -15.80
N HIS A 75 -6.63 0.16 -15.03
CA HIS A 75 -7.22 1.48 -15.14
C HIS A 75 -6.90 2.16 -16.49
N PRO A 76 -7.90 2.75 -17.18
CA PRO A 76 -7.71 3.35 -18.51
C PRO A 76 -6.65 4.46 -18.55
N ALA A 77 -6.54 5.27 -17.49
CA ALA A 77 -5.52 6.32 -17.41
C ALA A 77 -4.09 5.76 -17.41
N THR A 78 -3.85 4.67 -16.68
CA THR A 78 -2.55 3.98 -16.65
C THR A 78 -2.23 3.33 -18.00
N ILE A 79 -3.26 2.78 -18.66
CA ILE A 79 -3.11 2.20 -20.01
C ILE A 79 -2.77 3.31 -21.02
N ALA A 80 -3.43 4.46 -20.94
CA ALA A 80 -3.19 5.61 -21.81
C ALA A 80 -1.76 6.17 -21.63
N ASP A 81 -1.32 6.38 -20.39
CA ASP A 81 0.05 6.79 -20.07
C ASP A 81 1.09 5.81 -20.65
N ARG A 82 0.90 4.50 -20.45
CA ARG A 82 1.79 3.47 -21.02
C ARG A 82 1.83 3.50 -22.55
N LEU A 83 0.69 3.71 -23.22
CA LEU A 83 0.65 3.83 -24.68
C LEU A 83 1.37 5.11 -25.15
N LYS A 84 1.20 6.21 -24.43
CA LYS A 84 1.86 7.49 -24.72
C LYS A 84 3.38 7.40 -24.53
N MET A 85 3.83 6.74 -23.46
CA MET A 85 5.25 6.45 -23.26
C MET A 85 5.84 5.60 -24.40
N GLN A 86 5.14 4.55 -24.84
CA GLN A 86 5.59 3.74 -25.98
C GLN A 86 5.67 4.56 -27.28
N GLU A 87 4.71 5.46 -27.50
CA GLU A 87 4.72 6.37 -28.64
C GLU A 87 5.91 7.35 -28.57
N GLY A 88 6.18 7.93 -27.41
CA GLY A 88 7.34 8.81 -27.21
C GLY A 88 8.67 8.10 -27.46
N HIS A 89 8.80 6.85 -27.02
CA HIS A 89 9.99 6.03 -27.29
C HIS A 89 10.15 5.71 -28.78
N LYS A 90 9.06 5.36 -29.47
CA LYS A 90 9.09 5.13 -30.93
C LYS A 90 9.48 6.38 -31.71
N ARG A 91 9.09 7.56 -31.23
CA ARG A 91 9.45 8.86 -31.80
C ARG A 91 10.90 9.27 -31.49
N GLY A 92 11.59 8.56 -30.60
CA GLY A 92 12.98 8.87 -30.22
C GLY A 92 13.11 10.22 -29.49
N LEU A 93 12.06 10.65 -28.79
CA LEU A 93 12.07 11.93 -28.06
C LEU A 93 13.15 11.93 -26.98
N ARG A 94 13.84 13.05 -26.83
CA ARG A 94 14.81 13.26 -25.74
C ARG A 94 14.07 13.53 -24.42
N PRO A 95 14.71 13.34 -23.25
CA PRO A 95 14.03 13.38 -21.96
C PRO A 95 13.14 14.61 -21.68
N PRO A 96 13.53 15.87 -22.00
CA PRO A 96 12.66 17.02 -21.76
C PRO A 96 11.40 16.99 -22.65
N GLU A 97 11.59 16.68 -23.93
CA GLU A 97 10.53 16.60 -24.95
C GLU A 97 9.59 15.41 -24.66
N PHE A 98 10.14 14.32 -24.14
CA PHE A 98 9.40 13.13 -23.72
C PHE A 98 8.50 13.45 -22.52
N ILE A 99 9.02 14.11 -21.48
CA ILE A 99 8.25 14.48 -20.30
C ILE A 99 7.09 15.41 -20.65
N GLU A 100 7.32 16.42 -21.51
CA GLU A 100 6.24 17.30 -21.95
C GLU A 100 5.20 16.55 -22.80
N PHE A 101 5.64 15.62 -23.66
CA PHE A 101 4.78 14.87 -24.57
C PHE A 101 3.74 13.98 -23.87
N HIS A 102 4.03 13.46 -22.68
CA HIS A 102 3.12 12.59 -21.93
C HIS A 102 2.71 13.18 -20.57
N ARG A 103 2.92 14.48 -20.34
CA ARG A 103 2.71 15.14 -19.03
C ARG A 103 1.27 15.01 -18.52
N GLU A 104 0.29 15.19 -19.41
CA GLU A 104 -1.12 15.15 -19.06
C GLU A 104 -1.55 13.73 -18.67
N GLU A 105 -1.13 12.73 -19.44
CA GLU A 105 -1.37 11.32 -19.16
C GLU A 105 -0.64 10.85 -17.89
N LEU A 106 0.58 11.35 -17.65
CA LEU A 106 1.31 11.08 -16.42
C LEU A 106 0.57 11.63 -15.20
N ALA A 107 0.06 12.85 -15.28
CA ALA A 107 -0.70 13.48 -14.20
C ALA A 107 -2.00 12.71 -13.91
N ALA A 108 -2.72 12.29 -14.96
CA ALA A 108 -3.93 11.48 -14.82
C ALA A 108 -3.64 10.09 -14.21
N ALA A 109 -2.57 9.42 -14.65
CA ALA A 109 -2.15 8.14 -14.08
C ALA A 109 -1.68 8.28 -12.62
N GLU A 110 -1.05 9.40 -12.26
CA GLU A 110 -0.65 9.68 -10.89
C GLU A 110 -1.83 9.95 -9.97
N GLU A 111 -2.86 10.67 -10.43
CA GLU A 111 -4.09 10.92 -9.68
C GLU A 111 -4.80 9.60 -9.34
N VAL A 112 -5.01 8.75 -10.35
CA VAL A 112 -5.59 7.42 -10.18
C VAL A 112 -4.76 6.57 -9.22
N ARG A 113 -3.42 6.63 -9.32
CA ARG A 113 -2.54 5.93 -8.39
C ARG A 113 -2.76 6.39 -6.95
N ARG A 114 -2.95 7.69 -6.72
CA ARG A 114 -3.24 8.24 -5.39
C ARG A 114 -4.60 7.76 -4.87
N GLU A 115 -5.62 7.73 -5.73
CA GLU A 115 -6.97 7.26 -5.36
C GLU A 115 -6.97 5.77 -5.00
N ILE A 116 -6.37 4.92 -5.84
CA ILE A 116 -6.28 3.48 -5.59
C ILE A 116 -5.42 3.22 -4.34
N ALA A 117 -4.31 3.94 -4.18
CA ALA A 117 -3.50 3.84 -2.97
C ALA A 117 -4.33 4.17 -1.71
N ALA A 118 -5.11 5.26 -1.73
CA ALA A 118 -5.98 5.63 -0.62
C ALA A 118 -7.05 4.56 -0.33
N LYS A 119 -7.69 4.01 -1.38
CA LYS A 119 -8.69 2.94 -1.26
C LYS A 119 -8.17 1.70 -0.54
N TYR A 120 -6.91 1.32 -0.78
CA TYR A 120 -6.28 0.14 -0.18
C TYR A 120 -5.48 0.43 1.10
N GLY A 121 -5.46 1.69 1.56
CA GLY A 121 -4.64 2.12 2.70
C GLY A 121 -3.14 1.97 2.44
N LEU A 122 -2.72 2.16 1.19
CA LEU A 122 -1.33 2.12 0.74
C LEU A 122 -0.85 3.54 0.44
N LYS A 123 0.47 3.71 0.40
CA LYS A 123 1.10 4.94 -0.07
C LYS A 123 1.32 4.84 -1.59
N PRO A 124 1.22 5.95 -2.36
CA PRO A 124 1.31 5.89 -3.83
C PRO A 124 2.60 5.24 -4.35
N TYR A 125 3.74 5.46 -3.68
CA TYR A 125 5.02 4.85 -4.05
C TYR A 125 5.07 3.33 -3.85
N GLN A 126 4.11 2.74 -3.14
CA GLN A 126 3.99 1.28 -3.01
C GLN A 126 3.29 0.65 -4.22
N LEU A 127 2.77 1.44 -5.16
CA LEU A 127 2.13 0.95 -6.40
C LEU A 127 2.99 1.19 -7.65
N TYR A 128 4.28 1.45 -7.46
CA TYR A 128 5.28 1.50 -8.53
C TYR A 128 5.76 0.09 -8.90
#